data_AF-A0A2N6D2B6-F1
#
_entry.id   AF-A0A2N6D2B6-F1
#
_cell.length_a   1.000
_cell.length_b   1.000
_cell.length_c   1.000
_cell.angle_alpha   90.00
_cell.angle_beta   90.00
_cell.angle_gamma   90.00
#
_symmetry.space_group_name_H-M   'P 1'
#
loop_
_entity.id
_entity.type
_entity.pdbx_description
1 polymer ?
#
loop_
_entity_poly.entity_id
_entity_poly.type
_entity_poly.pdbx_seq_one_letter_code
_entity_poly.pdbx_strand_id
1 'polypeptide(L)'
;MLKFGKEFSGDGRINIFKSGADSIGSIANYLSKHGWKRGEPLAVKVRTKGTAWKKYLKQGWRPKYTVAQMKRNGVRPSMWVNPKRKGSLVELNGDKGTEYWIIFNNFYVVTKYNPSIKYSMAVTILAKHLELKSTNLR
;
A
#
# COMPACT_ATOMS: atom_id res chain seq x y z
N MET A 1 2.18 -2.19 18.79
CA MET A 1 3.38 -1.38 18.47
C MET A 1 4.54 -1.58 19.43
N LEU A 2 4.31 -1.71 20.75
CA LEU A 2 5.38 -1.89 21.75
C LEU A 2 6.39 -3.02 21.42
N LYS A 3 5.93 -4.14 20.85
CA LYS A 3 6.80 -5.25 20.40
C LYS A 3 7.80 -4.89 19.28
N PHE A 4 7.57 -3.81 18.55
CA PHE A 4 8.38 -3.40 17.40
C PHE A 4 9.16 -2.11 17.67
N GLY A 5 9.14 -1.62 18.91
CA GLY A 5 9.93 -0.47 19.33
C GLY A 5 11.39 -0.66 18.95
N LYS A 6 12.01 0.38 18.39
CA LYS A 6 13.43 0.40 18.07
C LYS A 6 14.02 1.75 18.44
N GLU A 7 15.13 1.69 19.15
CA GLU A 7 15.93 2.85 19.54
C GLU A 7 16.65 3.38 18.30
N PHE A 8 16.48 4.66 18.03
CA PHE A 8 17.00 5.34 16.84
C PHE A 8 17.48 6.77 17.13
N SER A 9 17.23 7.29 18.34
CA SER A 9 17.74 8.59 18.81
C SER A 9 19.22 8.57 19.19
N GLY A 10 19.78 7.43 19.58
CA GLY A 10 21.14 7.28 20.11
C GLY A 10 21.26 7.54 21.63
N ASP A 11 20.14 7.70 22.34
CA ASP A 11 20.11 7.96 23.79
C ASP A 11 19.96 6.68 24.64
N GLY A 12 19.85 5.53 23.98
CA GLY A 12 19.75 4.22 24.61
C GLY A 12 18.36 3.89 25.18
N ARG A 13 17.33 4.70 24.91
CA ARG A 13 15.94 4.46 25.34
C ARG A 13 14.98 4.50 24.17
N ILE A 14 14.01 3.59 24.15
CA ILE A 14 12.93 3.62 23.15
C ILE A 14 11.82 4.53 23.67
N ASN A 15 11.65 5.72 23.08
CA ASN A 15 10.58 6.64 23.45
C ASN A 15 9.79 7.15 22.24
N ILE A 16 8.90 6.31 21.72
CA ILE A 16 8.05 6.65 20.56
C ILE A 16 7.09 7.83 20.79
N PHE A 17 6.85 8.27 22.02
CA PHE A 17 5.95 9.39 22.29
C PHE A 17 6.66 10.74 22.27
N LYS A 18 7.96 10.77 22.58
CA LYS A 18 8.75 12.00 22.67
C LYS A 18 9.90 12.09 21.66
N SER A 19 10.25 10.99 21.01
CA SER A 19 11.29 10.91 19.99
C SER A 19 10.69 10.61 18.62
N GLY A 20 10.81 11.59 17.71
CA GLY A 20 10.45 11.40 16.30
C GLY A 20 11.33 10.33 15.63
N ALA A 21 12.61 10.26 16.00
CA ALA A 21 13.54 9.26 15.48
C ALA A 21 13.11 7.83 15.86
N ASP A 22 12.78 7.60 17.13
CA ASP A 22 12.30 6.29 17.58
C ASP A 22 10.95 5.93 16.97
N SER A 23 10.06 6.91 16.79
CA SER A 23 8.79 6.72 16.09
C SER A 23 9.01 6.21 14.67
N ILE A 24 9.85 6.91 13.89
CA ILE A 24 10.17 6.56 12.51
C ILE A 24 10.85 5.19 12.47
N GLY A 25 11.86 4.96 13.32
CA GLY A 25 12.59 3.70 13.41
C GLY A 25 11.69 2.51 13.77
N SER A 26 10.77 2.71 14.71
CA SER A 26 9.81 1.68 15.13
C SER A 26 8.78 1.36 14.04
N ILE A 27 8.27 2.38 13.32
CA ILE A 27 7.37 2.16 12.17
C ILE A 27 8.11 1.42 11.06
N ALA A 28 9.33 1.82 10.73
CA ALA A 28 10.14 1.15 9.72
C ALA A 28 10.41 -0.32 10.10
N ASN A 29 10.76 -0.59 11.37
CA ASN A 29 10.94 -1.94 11.88
C ASN A 29 9.64 -2.77 11.80
N TYR A 30 8.51 -2.18 12.20
CA TYR A 30 7.19 -2.81 12.08
C TYR A 30 6.91 -3.22 10.63
N LEU A 31 7.01 -2.30 9.67
CA LEU A 31 6.74 -2.59 8.25
C LEU A 31 7.69 -3.66 7.72
N SER A 32 8.99 -3.57 8.04
CA SER A 32 9.99 -4.56 7.63
C SER A 32 9.67 -5.96 8.16
N LYS A 33 9.31 -6.10 9.44
CA LYS A 33 8.96 -7.39 10.05
C LYS A 33 7.66 -7.99 9.48
N HIS A 34 6.79 -7.16 8.92
CA HIS A 34 5.56 -7.61 8.26
C HIS A 34 5.73 -7.84 6.75
N GLY A 35 6.96 -7.81 6.23
CA GLY A 35 7.27 -8.20 4.86
C GLY A 35 7.22 -7.05 3.85
N TRP A 36 7.45 -5.81 4.28
CA TRP A 36 7.66 -4.68 3.38
C TRP A 36 8.79 -4.97 2.39
N LYS A 37 8.60 -4.57 1.13
CA LYS A 37 9.58 -4.75 0.05
C LYS A 37 9.95 -3.40 -0.55
N ARG A 38 11.21 -2.99 -0.38
CA ARG A 38 11.70 -1.69 -0.87
C ARG A 38 11.50 -1.56 -2.38
N GLY A 39 11.06 -0.39 -2.84
CA GLY A 39 10.88 -0.07 -4.26
C GLY A 39 9.63 -0.69 -4.91
N GLU A 40 8.84 -1.49 -4.19
CA GLU A 40 7.60 -2.03 -4.75
C GLU A 40 6.44 -1.04 -4.65
N PRO A 41 5.58 -0.96 -5.69
CA PRO A 41 4.42 -0.08 -5.67
C PRO A 41 3.43 -0.51 -4.58
N LEU A 42 2.71 0.47 -4.03
CA LEU A 42 1.61 0.24 -3.07
C LEU A 42 0.33 -0.16 -3.79
N ALA A 43 -0.11 0.69 -4.72
CA ALA A 43 -1.33 0.48 -5.50
C ALA A 43 -1.21 1.09 -6.89
N VAL A 44 -2.06 0.63 -7.82
CA VAL A 44 -2.22 1.25 -9.13
C VAL A 44 -3.70 1.36 -9.48
N LYS A 45 -4.11 2.52 -9.98
CA LYS A 45 -5.48 2.75 -10.43
C LYS A 45 -5.74 1.91 -11.68
N VAL A 46 -6.96 1.40 -11.82
CA VAL A 46 -7.33 0.60 -13.00
C VAL A 46 -8.61 1.10 -13.64
N ARG A 47 -8.68 0.91 -14.96
CA ARG A 47 -9.94 0.87 -15.70
C ARG A 47 -10.37 -0.58 -15.86
N THR A 48 -11.66 -0.78 -16.10
CA THR A 48 -12.23 -2.11 -16.30
C THR A 48 -12.99 -2.17 -17.63
N LYS A 49 -13.00 -3.33 -18.29
CA LYS A 49 -13.75 -3.59 -19.53
C LYS A 49 -14.50 -4.91 -19.38
N GLY A 50 -15.78 -4.93 -19.78
CA GLY A 50 -16.66 -6.09 -19.62
C GLY A 50 -17.00 -6.36 -18.15
N THR A 51 -17.35 -7.60 -17.81
CA THR A 51 -17.82 -8.00 -16.46
C THR A 51 -16.97 -9.09 -15.80
N ALA A 52 -16.13 -9.81 -16.57
CA ALA A 52 -15.33 -10.93 -16.07
C ALA A 52 -14.35 -10.54 -14.94
N TRP A 53 -13.96 -9.27 -14.84
CA TRP A 53 -13.09 -8.75 -13.78
C TRP A 53 -13.77 -8.73 -12.41
N LYS A 54 -15.11 -8.68 -12.34
CA LYS A 54 -15.86 -8.58 -11.07
C LYS A 54 -15.58 -9.76 -10.13
N LYS A 55 -15.18 -10.93 -10.68
CA LYS A 55 -14.77 -12.11 -9.88
C LYS A 55 -13.55 -11.87 -8.98
N TYR A 56 -12.76 -10.81 -9.26
CA TYR A 56 -11.62 -10.43 -8.43
C TYR A 56 -11.98 -9.51 -7.28
N LEU A 57 -13.21 -8.97 -7.23
CA LEU A 57 -13.70 -8.19 -6.11
C LEU A 57 -14.05 -9.08 -4.91
N LYS A 58 -14.09 -8.49 -3.72
CA LYS A 58 -14.48 -9.14 -2.46
C LYS A 58 -13.61 -10.36 -2.09
N GLN A 59 -12.39 -10.47 -2.65
CA GLN A 59 -11.43 -11.54 -2.38
C GLN A 59 -10.49 -11.25 -1.18
N GLY A 60 -10.76 -10.17 -0.44
CA GLY A 60 -9.87 -9.66 0.61
C GLY A 60 -8.67 -8.89 0.05
N TRP A 61 -7.77 -8.45 0.93
CA TRP A 61 -6.69 -7.51 0.57
C TRP A 61 -5.35 -8.18 0.30
N ARG A 62 -5.21 -9.45 0.65
CA ARG A 62 -3.98 -10.21 0.43
C ARG A 62 -3.76 -10.41 -1.07
N PRO A 63 -2.61 -10.00 -1.64
CA PRO A 63 -2.31 -10.20 -3.05
C PRO A 63 -2.38 -11.69 -3.44
N LYS A 64 -3.32 -12.04 -4.33
CA LYS A 64 -3.62 -13.44 -4.70
C LYS A 64 -3.42 -13.69 -6.19
N TYR A 65 -3.83 -12.74 -7.03
CA TYR A 65 -3.85 -12.91 -8.48
C TYR A 65 -2.74 -12.09 -9.14
N THR A 66 -2.13 -12.64 -10.19
CA THR A 66 -1.16 -11.90 -10.99
C THR A 66 -1.83 -10.78 -11.78
N VAL A 67 -1.09 -9.70 -12.06
CA VAL A 67 -1.57 -8.63 -12.95
C VAL A 67 -1.96 -9.18 -14.32
N ALA A 68 -1.23 -10.17 -14.85
CA ALA A 68 -1.58 -10.86 -16.09
C ALA A 68 -2.95 -11.54 -16.04
N GLN A 69 -3.26 -12.28 -14.96
CA GLN A 69 -4.56 -12.93 -14.78
C GLN A 69 -5.71 -11.91 -14.77
N MET A 70 -5.54 -10.82 -14.03
CA MET A 70 -6.53 -9.74 -13.96
C MET A 70 -6.69 -9.04 -15.32
N LYS A 71 -5.58 -8.78 -16.04
CA LYS A 71 -5.61 -8.19 -17.38
C LYS A 71 -6.38 -9.05 -18.38
N ARG A 72 -6.20 -10.37 -18.38
CA ARG A 72 -6.96 -11.27 -19.29
C ARG A 72 -8.48 -11.17 -19.12
N ASN A 73 -8.94 -10.73 -17.95
CA ASN A 73 -10.36 -10.64 -17.61
C ASN A 73 -10.90 -9.20 -17.60
N GLY A 74 -10.18 -8.25 -18.22
CA GLY A 74 -10.67 -6.90 -18.43
C GLY A 74 -10.16 -5.83 -17.46
N VAL A 75 -9.26 -6.16 -16.53
CA VAL A 75 -8.58 -5.14 -15.72
C VAL A 75 -7.49 -4.44 -16.55
N ARG A 76 -7.39 -3.12 -16.46
CA ARG A 76 -6.45 -2.30 -17.23
C ARG A 76 -5.73 -1.32 -16.30
N PRO A 77 -4.53 -1.67 -15.80
CA PRO A 77 -3.72 -0.75 -14.98
C PRO A 77 -3.41 0.55 -15.72
N SER A 78 -3.41 1.68 -15.02
CA SER A 78 -3.13 3.01 -15.57
C SER A 78 -1.67 3.23 -15.94
N MET A 79 -0.76 2.41 -15.41
CA MET A 79 0.67 2.41 -15.72
C MET A 79 1.17 0.98 -15.91
N TRP A 80 2.36 0.85 -16.49
CA TRP A 80 2.99 -0.46 -16.60
C TRP A 80 3.29 -1.05 -15.22
N VAL A 81 2.97 -2.32 -15.05
CA VAL A 81 3.32 -3.13 -13.88
C VAL A 81 3.73 -4.50 -14.37
N ASN A 82 4.77 -5.07 -13.76
CA ASN A 82 5.22 -6.43 -14.04
C ASN A 82 4.02 -7.42 -14.06
N PRO A 83 3.75 -8.10 -15.19
CA PRO A 83 2.60 -9.00 -15.32
C PRO A 83 2.58 -10.16 -14.32
N LYS A 84 3.76 -10.61 -13.84
CA LYS A 84 3.89 -11.70 -12.87
C LYS A 84 3.65 -11.27 -11.42
N ARG A 85 3.63 -9.95 -11.14
CA ARG A 85 3.39 -9.41 -9.80
C ARG A 85 1.98 -9.78 -9.34
N LYS A 86 1.87 -10.28 -8.10
CA LYS A 86 0.58 -10.53 -7.46
C LYS A 86 -0.01 -9.25 -6.89
N GLY A 87 -1.32 -9.08 -7.03
CA GLY A 87 -2.12 -8.01 -6.44
C GLY A 87 -3.50 -8.52 -6.02
N SER A 88 -4.28 -7.63 -5.41
CA SER A 88 -5.71 -7.81 -5.18
C SER A 88 -6.47 -6.64 -5.77
N LEU A 89 -7.63 -6.90 -6.38
CA LEU A 89 -8.49 -5.86 -6.91
C LEU A 89 -9.42 -5.38 -5.79
N VAL A 90 -9.41 -4.08 -5.53
CA VAL A 90 -10.29 -3.45 -4.54
C VAL A 90 -11.12 -2.35 -5.17
N GLU A 91 -12.27 -2.14 -4.54
CA GLU A 91 -13.20 -1.07 -4.84
C GLU A 91 -13.08 0.00 -3.74
N LEU A 92 -13.06 1.26 -4.14
CA LEU A 92 -13.05 2.42 -3.26
C LEU A 92 -14.15 3.38 -3.68
N ASN A 93 -15.11 3.59 -2.79
CA ASN A 93 -16.18 4.56 -2.98
C ASN A 93 -15.76 5.89 -2.38
N GLY A 94 -15.65 6.91 -3.22
CA GLY A 94 -15.39 8.30 -2.83
C GLY A 94 -16.37 9.25 -3.49
N ASP A 95 -16.22 10.54 -3.21
CA ASP A 95 -17.19 11.57 -3.61
C ASP A 95 -17.35 11.70 -5.14
N LYS A 96 -16.31 11.34 -5.90
CA LYS A 96 -16.29 11.34 -7.37
C LYS A 96 -16.77 10.02 -7.98
N GLY A 97 -17.35 9.14 -7.17
CA GLY A 97 -17.81 7.82 -7.56
C GLY A 97 -16.84 6.69 -7.22
N THR A 98 -17.15 5.51 -7.74
CA THR A 98 -16.41 4.28 -7.46
C THR A 98 -15.11 4.22 -8.28
N GLU A 99 -14.01 3.96 -7.59
CA GLU A 99 -12.71 3.70 -8.19
C GLU A 99 -12.27 2.26 -7.95
N TYR A 100 -11.51 1.72 -8.91
CA TYR A 100 -10.92 0.40 -8.80
C TYR A 100 -9.40 0.49 -8.80
N TRP A 101 -8.78 -0.30 -7.94
CA TRP A 101 -7.34 -0.29 -7.73
C TRP A 101 -6.82 -1.71 -7.61
N ILE A 102 -5.64 -1.98 -8.18
CA ILE A 102 -4.86 -3.14 -7.77
C ILE A 102 -3.98 -2.70 -6.61
N ILE A 103 -4.14 -3.33 -5.46
CA ILE A 103 -3.25 -3.18 -4.31
C ILE A 103 -2.22 -4.31 -4.28
N PHE A 104 -1.00 -3.98 -3.86
CA PHE A 104 0.14 -4.90 -3.83
C PHE A 104 0.57 -5.24 -2.40
N ASN A 105 1.68 -5.98 -2.29
CA ASN A 105 2.22 -6.45 -1.02
C ASN A 105 2.40 -5.33 0.00
N ASN A 106 3.06 -4.24 -0.39
CA ASN A 106 3.33 -3.15 0.55
C ASN A 106 2.04 -2.48 1.06
N PHE A 107 1.01 -2.37 0.23
CA PHE A 107 -0.29 -1.85 0.67
C PHE A 107 -0.93 -2.81 1.67
N TYR A 108 -0.86 -4.11 1.40
CA TYR A 108 -1.29 -5.13 2.34
C TYR A 108 -0.52 -5.08 3.67
N VAL A 109 0.79 -4.79 3.64
CA VAL A 109 1.59 -4.55 4.86
C VAL A 109 1.07 -3.35 5.66
N VAL A 110 0.72 -2.23 4.99
CA VAL A 110 0.09 -1.08 5.67
C VAL A 110 -1.23 -1.48 6.33
N THR A 111 -2.04 -2.33 5.69
CA THR A 111 -3.30 -2.81 6.30
C THR A 111 -3.10 -3.67 7.55
N LYS A 112 -1.89 -4.21 7.80
CA LYS A 112 -1.58 -4.91 9.05
C LYS A 112 -1.52 -3.97 10.25
N TYR A 113 -1.14 -2.72 10.02
CA TYR A 113 -1.09 -1.69 11.05
C TYR A 113 -2.51 -1.23 11.44
N ASN A 114 -3.35 -0.99 10.44
CA ASN A 114 -4.77 -0.69 10.61
C ASN A 114 -5.57 -1.38 9.49
N PRO A 115 -6.47 -2.32 9.81
CA PRO A 115 -7.21 -3.10 8.83
C PRO A 115 -8.32 -2.27 8.18
N SER A 116 -7.94 -1.32 7.32
CA SER A 116 -8.84 -0.46 6.56
C SER A 116 -8.21 -0.07 5.22
N ILE A 117 -8.93 -0.33 4.11
CA ILE A 117 -8.51 0.10 2.77
C ILE A 117 -8.47 1.64 2.71
N LYS A 118 -9.50 2.31 3.24
CA LYS A 118 -9.58 3.78 3.22
C LYS A 118 -8.38 4.41 3.94
N TYR A 119 -8.06 3.90 5.13
CA TYR A 119 -6.87 4.33 5.87
C TYR A 119 -5.59 4.09 5.05
N SER A 120 -5.41 2.87 4.54
CA SER A 120 -4.19 2.49 3.83
C SER A 120 -4.03 3.27 2.51
N MET A 121 -5.14 3.63 1.87
CA MET A 121 -5.15 4.49 0.69
C MET A 121 -4.83 5.93 1.05
N ALA A 122 -5.37 6.48 2.14
CA ALA A 122 -5.01 7.80 2.62
C ALA A 122 -3.50 7.92 2.91
N VAL A 123 -2.92 6.92 3.60
CA VAL A 123 -1.47 6.83 3.82
C VAL A 123 -0.70 6.78 2.50
N THR A 124 -1.17 5.97 1.53
CA THR A 124 -0.55 5.84 0.21
C THR A 124 -0.54 7.17 -0.56
N ILE A 125 -1.68 7.88 -0.59
CA ILE A 125 -1.82 9.16 -1.27
C ILE A 125 -0.97 10.23 -0.59
N LEU A 126 -1.00 10.30 0.75
CA LEU A 126 -0.19 11.24 1.51
C LEU A 126 1.31 11.02 1.26
N ALA A 127 1.78 9.78 1.31
CA ALA A 127 3.16 9.44 1.02
C ALA A 127 3.57 9.87 -0.39
N LYS A 128 2.70 9.66 -1.39
CA LYS A 128 2.97 10.09 -2.77
C LYS A 128 3.04 11.61 -2.90
N HIS A 129 2.16 12.33 -2.20
CA HIS A 129 2.15 13.79 -2.19
C HIS A 129 3.43 14.37 -1.57
N LEU A 130 3.91 13.78 -0.47
CA LEU A 130 5.16 14.17 0.18
C LEU A 130 6.38 13.90 -0.71
N GLU A 131 6.42 12.77 -1.42
CA GLU A 131 7.48 12.44 -2.38
C GLU A 131 7.55 13.46 -3.53
N LEU A 132 6.40 13.80 -4.12
CA LEU A 132 6.31 14.80 -5.19
C LEU A 132 6.76 16.19 -4.70
N LYS A 133 6.31 16.62 -3.52
CA LYS A 133 6.76 17.88 -2.91
C LYS A 133 8.27 17.89 -2.65
N SER A 134 8.82 16.80 -2.11
CA SER A 134 10.27 16.71 -1.86
C SER A 134 11.10 16.72 -3.14
N THR A 135 10.56 16.21 -4.25
CA THR A 135 11.25 16.20 -5.55
C THR A 135 11.27 17.60 -6.17
N ASN A 136 10.20 18.40 -5.97
CA ASN A 136 10.12 19.77 -6.48
C ASN A 136 10.92 20.80 -5.66
N LEU A 137 11.43 20.41 -4.49
CA LEU A 137 12.25 21.25 -3.60
C LEU A 137 13.76 20.99 -3.76
N ARG A 138 14.15 20.14 -4.71
CA ARG A 138 15.54 19.85 -5.09
C ARG A 138 15.77 20.31 -6.52
#